data_AF-A0A432YII5-F1
#
_entry.id   AF-A0A432YII5-F1
#
_cell.length_a   1.000
_cell.length_b   1.000
_cell.length_c   1.000
_cell.angle_alpha   90.00
_cell.angle_beta   90.00
_cell.angle_gamma   90.00
#
_symmetry.space_group_name_H-M   'P 1'
#
loop_
_entity.id
_entity.type
_entity.pdbx_description
1 polymer ?
#
loop_
_entity_poly.entity_id
_entity_poly.type
_entity_poly.pdbx_seq_one_letter_code
_entity_poly.pdbx_strand_id
1 'polypeptide(L)'
;MVVSSSDAAGNTVNSTATSTHTVISSGTTVALSENTIFDGNAVGEGTFTISGESDNLNLSLQGKNGLTSQGEPVQWSWDASSGTLTGHTGNIDEPVLTIELNSPTGGSNEWSYEVTLQEALDHPVPDVEDILSVPFEVVLDGEVAETIQIDVTDDSPTTETVPVTSVELENMPDVLLGEVSFTGSGSAQALERSGVTVTAKGFANDYNTDLEDDKVNLSSDGIGVDSGYSGPWWWPNPDEHGHPLENEVEYRMTDSGKGVSEQLIFDLGDKVAYGASIEFSKMYGGELETGVARFYRDGELIAEQHFTSDATSGDYAEYFNVQEGGFDQITIEATDNGNRSDSDNSDLTVKSITFTGAADEQAIASANGQIDYDAGADGLGELGLLSFDSDLYNGEGQRINVELDGANRLIGRVEGSDEIAFEVLLTPSNGKWEFYQYQTVQEPTGDGVVEFTYQVEDGDGDTAIGSFGIEPATVSAGVSIESVSAVTESGVDAIDAVWGVLMMPNLVLPVSLLIDSMRVRL
;
A
#
# COMPACT_ATOMS: atom_id res chain seq x y z
N MET A 1 38.03 16.07 -39.13
CA MET A 1 39.26 16.76 -38.63
C MET A 1 39.98 17.45 -39.79
N VAL A 2 40.40 18.72 -39.65
CA VAL A 2 41.16 19.44 -40.69
C VAL A 2 42.63 19.48 -40.28
N VAL A 3 43.50 18.87 -41.10
CA VAL A 3 44.95 18.97 -40.90
C VAL A 3 45.51 19.90 -41.96
N SER A 4 46.10 20.99 -41.50
CA SER A 4 46.75 21.99 -42.35
C SER A 4 48.26 21.86 -42.22
N SER A 5 48.95 21.65 -43.36
CA SER A 5 50.41 21.68 -43.42
C SER A 5 50.87 22.78 -44.36
N SER A 6 51.87 23.55 -43.94
CA SER A 6 52.45 24.62 -44.74
C SER A 6 53.91 24.33 -45.09
N ASP A 7 54.30 24.62 -46.33
CA ASP A 7 55.70 24.56 -46.74
C ASP A 7 56.49 25.82 -46.35
N ALA A 8 57.81 25.77 -46.52
CA ALA A 8 58.70 26.89 -46.19
C ALA A 8 58.51 28.14 -47.07
N ALA A 9 57.75 28.03 -48.17
CA ALA A 9 57.36 29.16 -49.02
C ALA A 9 56.02 29.77 -48.60
N GLY A 10 55.35 29.20 -47.60
CA GLY A 10 54.07 29.67 -47.06
C GLY A 10 52.85 29.12 -47.81
N ASN A 11 53.00 28.11 -48.66
CA ASN A 11 51.85 27.45 -49.27
C ASN A 11 51.23 26.50 -48.25
N THR A 12 49.96 26.71 -47.94
CA THR A 12 49.19 25.87 -47.02
C THR A 12 48.29 24.92 -47.80
N VAL A 13 48.43 23.63 -47.53
CA VAL A 13 47.48 22.60 -47.98
C VAL A 13 46.60 22.23 -46.78
N ASN A 14 45.29 22.40 -46.95
CA ASN A 14 44.29 21.96 -45.99
C ASN A 14 43.70 20.64 -46.47
N SER A 15 43.96 19.57 -45.73
CA SER A 15 43.29 18.28 -45.95
C SER A 15 42.13 18.15 -44.97
N THR A 16 40.92 18.04 -45.51
CA THR A 16 39.71 17.73 -44.76
C THR A 16 39.50 16.23 -44.81
N ALA A 17 39.55 15.53 -43.68
CA ALA A 17 39.04 14.17 -43.59
C ALA A 17 37.52 14.25 -43.39
N THR A 18 36.77 13.83 -44.42
CA THR A 18 35.32 13.57 -44.34
C THR A 18 35.15 12.11 -43.98
N SER A 19 34.31 11.77 -43.00
CA SER A 19 34.00 10.37 -42.71
C SER A 19 33.38 9.72 -43.97
N THR A 20 33.85 8.53 -44.33
CA THR A 20 33.38 7.79 -45.52
C THR A 20 32.17 6.92 -45.23
N HIS A 21 31.75 6.86 -43.97
CA HIS A 21 30.70 6.01 -43.46
C HIS A 21 29.48 6.85 -43.09
N THR A 22 28.30 6.33 -43.39
CA THR A 22 27.01 6.97 -43.10
C THR A 22 26.02 5.86 -42.77
N VAL A 23 25.20 6.03 -41.73
CA VAL A 23 24.11 5.10 -41.45
C VAL A 23 23.06 5.26 -42.56
N ILE A 24 22.67 4.15 -43.18
CA ILE A 24 21.61 4.08 -44.19
C ILE A 24 20.52 3.22 -43.59
N SER A 25 19.46 3.83 -43.07
CA SER A 25 18.44 3.08 -42.35
C SER A 25 17.38 2.44 -43.26
N SER A 26 16.96 1.26 -42.83
CA SER A 26 15.61 0.70 -43.04
C SER A 26 15.09 0.19 -41.70
N GLY A 27 15.24 1.00 -40.63
CA GLY A 27 14.88 0.60 -39.27
C GLY A 27 13.38 0.62 -39.06
N THR A 28 12.84 -0.50 -38.58
CA THR A 28 11.47 -0.58 -38.05
C THR A 28 11.49 -0.03 -36.63
N THR A 29 10.45 0.71 -36.24
CA THR A 29 10.21 0.99 -34.82
C THR A 29 10.06 -0.33 -34.06
N VAL A 30 10.76 -0.47 -32.95
CA VAL A 30 10.58 -1.61 -32.03
C VAL A 30 9.42 -1.26 -31.10
N ALA A 31 8.43 -2.13 -31.00
CA ALA A 31 7.31 -1.96 -30.09
C ALA A 31 7.43 -2.96 -28.94
N LEU A 32 7.37 -2.46 -27.70
CA LEU A 32 7.34 -3.21 -26.45
C LEU A 32 6.03 -2.89 -25.71
N SER A 33 5.66 -3.75 -24.77
CA SER A 33 4.49 -3.55 -23.92
C SER A 33 4.83 -3.98 -22.49
N GLU A 34 4.50 -3.12 -21.54
CA GLU A 34 4.82 -3.30 -20.12
C GLU A 34 4.03 -4.44 -19.48
N ASN A 35 2.84 -4.74 -20.00
CA ASN A 35 2.04 -5.92 -19.63
C ASN A 35 2.82 -7.24 -19.68
N THR A 36 3.88 -7.32 -20.50
CA THR A 36 4.70 -8.54 -20.63
C THR A 36 5.88 -8.63 -19.66
N ILE A 37 6.13 -7.58 -18.85
CA ILE A 37 7.19 -7.56 -17.84
C ILE A 37 6.82 -8.45 -16.66
N PHE A 38 5.54 -8.58 -16.30
CA PHE A 38 5.11 -9.49 -15.23
C PHE A 38 5.45 -10.96 -15.48
N ASP A 39 5.55 -11.37 -16.75
CA ASP A 39 5.95 -12.71 -17.17
C ASP A 39 7.47 -12.85 -17.43
N GLY A 40 8.25 -11.79 -17.20
CA GLY A 40 9.70 -11.75 -17.41
C GLY A 40 10.19 -10.41 -17.94
N ASN A 41 10.74 -10.39 -19.16
CA ASN A 41 11.19 -9.15 -19.80
C ASN A 41 10.44 -8.96 -21.12
N ALA A 42 10.12 -7.72 -21.46
CA ALA A 42 9.65 -7.40 -22.81
C ALA A 42 10.86 -7.27 -23.76
N VAL A 43 10.90 -8.11 -24.80
CA VAL A 43 12.05 -8.18 -25.72
C VAL A 43 11.62 -7.81 -27.14
N GLY A 44 12.41 -6.97 -27.79
CA GLY A 44 12.23 -6.56 -29.17
C GLY A 44 13.55 -6.51 -29.92
N GLU A 45 13.51 -6.73 -31.24
CA GLU A 45 14.71 -6.74 -32.09
C GLU A 45 14.56 -5.74 -33.23
N GLY A 46 15.68 -5.15 -33.63
CA GLY A 46 15.74 -4.29 -34.80
C GLY A 46 17.07 -4.37 -35.54
N THR A 47 17.14 -3.69 -36.68
CA THR A 47 18.32 -3.68 -37.55
C THR A 47 18.52 -2.33 -38.20
N PHE A 48 19.78 -1.97 -38.46
CA PHE A 48 20.15 -0.81 -39.28
C PHE A 48 21.42 -1.12 -40.10
N THR A 49 21.62 -0.44 -41.23
CA THR A 49 22.79 -0.67 -42.09
C THR A 49 23.74 0.51 -42.05
N ILE A 50 25.06 0.25 -42.07
CA ILE A 50 26.09 1.30 -42.20
C ILE A 50 26.75 1.19 -43.58
N SER A 51 26.91 2.30 -44.28
CA SER A 51 27.68 2.34 -45.54
C SER A 51 29.19 2.34 -45.30
N GLY A 52 29.95 1.70 -46.20
CA GLY A 52 31.41 1.57 -46.12
C GLY A 52 31.87 0.16 -45.74
N GLU A 53 33.18 -0.03 -45.55
CA GLU A 53 33.73 -1.28 -45.00
C GLU A 53 33.46 -1.31 -43.48
N SER A 54 32.89 -2.39 -42.96
CA SER A 54 32.53 -2.55 -41.53
C SER A 54 33.73 -2.71 -40.60
N ASP A 55 34.92 -2.86 -41.15
CA ASP A 55 36.13 -3.09 -40.37
C ASP A 55 36.51 -1.82 -39.60
N ASN A 56 36.53 -1.92 -38.27
CA ASN A 56 37.06 -0.93 -37.35
C ASN A 56 36.17 0.33 -37.10
N LEU A 57 34.84 0.16 -37.08
CA LEU A 57 33.88 1.20 -36.67
C LEU A 57 33.84 1.35 -35.15
N ASN A 58 33.81 2.59 -34.65
CA ASN A 58 33.58 2.87 -33.24
C ASN A 58 32.13 3.36 -33.06
N LEU A 59 31.26 2.45 -32.63
CA LEU A 59 29.85 2.71 -32.38
C LEU A 59 29.57 2.80 -30.89
N SER A 60 28.67 3.70 -30.54
CA SER A 60 28.06 3.77 -29.22
C SER A 60 26.59 4.17 -29.34
N LEU A 61 25.78 3.78 -28.37
CA LEU A 61 24.44 4.32 -28.20
C LEU A 61 24.43 5.40 -27.13
N GLN A 62 23.53 6.36 -27.28
CA GLN A 62 23.19 7.32 -26.23
C GLN A 62 21.69 7.30 -25.99
N GLY A 63 21.30 7.22 -24.72
CA GLY A 63 19.91 7.22 -24.31
C GLY A 63 19.30 8.62 -24.19
N LYS A 64 17.97 8.66 -24.15
CA LYS A 64 17.19 9.88 -24.00
C LYS A 64 17.24 10.38 -22.55
N ASN A 65 17.49 11.68 -22.35
CA ASN A 65 17.35 12.29 -21.02
C ASN A 65 15.88 12.53 -20.67
N GLY A 66 15.59 12.52 -19.37
CA GLY A 66 14.27 12.88 -18.83
C GLY A 66 13.23 11.77 -18.92
N LEU A 67 13.68 10.52 -19.04
CA LEU A 67 12.85 9.37 -18.71
C LEU A 67 12.91 9.13 -17.20
N THR A 68 11.82 8.64 -16.67
CA THR A 68 11.70 8.19 -15.29
C THR A 68 11.13 6.76 -15.27
N SER A 69 11.31 6.07 -14.15
CA SER A 69 10.77 4.75 -13.86
C SER A 69 10.48 4.72 -12.36
N GLN A 70 9.23 4.47 -11.99
CA GLN A 70 8.71 4.63 -10.62
C GLN A 70 9.05 6.02 -10.05
N GLY A 71 8.94 7.07 -10.88
CA GLY A 71 9.27 8.45 -10.51
C GLY A 71 10.76 8.78 -10.42
N GLU A 72 11.66 7.79 -10.49
CA GLU A 72 13.10 7.99 -10.39
C GLU A 72 13.79 8.22 -11.75
N PRO A 73 14.76 9.13 -11.88
CA PRO A 73 15.39 9.43 -13.17
C PRO A 73 16.22 8.28 -13.74
N VAL A 74 15.92 7.88 -14.98
CA VAL A 74 16.71 6.88 -15.71
C VAL A 74 18.05 7.49 -16.16
N GLN A 75 19.15 6.85 -15.77
CA GLN A 75 20.52 7.17 -16.13
C GLN A 75 21.08 6.15 -17.11
N TRP A 76 21.96 6.60 -18.01
CA TRP A 76 22.47 5.76 -19.10
C TRP A 76 23.97 5.47 -18.96
N SER A 77 24.34 4.21 -19.11
CA SER A 77 25.73 3.73 -19.14
C SER A 77 25.99 2.91 -20.40
N TRP A 78 27.01 3.29 -21.17
CA TRP A 78 27.45 2.55 -22.35
C TRP A 78 28.67 1.68 -22.02
N ASP A 79 28.53 0.36 -22.15
CA ASP A 79 29.64 -0.58 -22.08
C ASP A 79 30.11 -0.97 -23.49
N ALA A 80 31.22 -0.38 -23.93
CA ALA A 80 31.82 -0.66 -25.23
C ALA A 80 32.37 -2.09 -25.36
N SER A 81 32.56 -2.83 -24.26
CA SER A 81 33.11 -4.18 -24.30
C SER A 81 32.05 -5.24 -24.62
N SER A 82 30.84 -5.05 -24.11
CA SER A 82 29.65 -5.86 -24.42
C SER A 82 28.87 -5.30 -25.62
N GLY A 83 28.95 -3.98 -25.87
CA GLY A 83 28.12 -3.31 -26.86
C GLY A 83 26.72 -2.97 -26.33
N THR A 84 26.59 -2.84 -25.01
CA THR A 84 25.30 -2.66 -24.34
C THR A 84 25.14 -1.26 -23.77
N LEU A 85 23.99 -0.65 -24.06
CA LEU A 85 23.50 0.54 -23.35
C LEU A 85 22.56 0.09 -22.24
N THR A 86 22.83 0.50 -21.01
CA THR A 86 21.99 0.19 -19.84
C THR A 86 21.37 1.47 -19.28
N GLY A 87 20.04 1.48 -19.18
CA GLY A 87 19.24 2.47 -18.45
C GLY A 87 18.94 1.95 -17.04
N HIS A 88 19.20 2.74 -16.00
CA HIS A 88 18.96 2.37 -14.59
C HIS A 88 18.64 3.59 -13.72
N THR A 89 17.84 3.43 -12.67
CA THR A 89 17.48 4.51 -11.71
C THR A 89 18.49 4.68 -10.57
N GLY A 90 19.31 3.67 -10.32
CA GLY A 90 20.37 3.75 -9.30
C GLY A 90 21.45 2.69 -9.47
N ASN A 91 21.09 1.43 -9.24
CA ASN A 91 21.98 0.29 -9.38
C ASN A 91 22.02 -0.20 -10.83
N ILE A 92 23.20 -0.20 -11.45
CA ILE A 92 23.36 -0.62 -12.86
C ILE A 92 23.06 -2.13 -13.06
N ASP A 93 23.11 -2.93 -11.99
CA ASP A 93 22.81 -4.37 -12.04
C ASP A 93 21.29 -4.65 -11.98
N GLU A 94 20.47 -3.62 -11.77
CA GLU A 94 18.99 -3.63 -11.82
C GLU A 94 18.56 -2.67 -12.96
N PRO A 95 18.66 -3.12 -14.22
CA PRO A 95 18.36 -2.27 -15.36
C PRO A 95 16.85 -2.08 -15.52
N VAL A 96 16.45 -0.88 -15.95
CA VAL A 96 15.10 -0.59 -16.45
C VAL A 96 14.98 -1.07 -17.91
N LEU A 97 15.98 -0.71 -18.72
CA LEU A 97 16.03 -1.05 -20.14
C LEU A 97 17.48 -1.27 -20.58
N THR A 98 17.68 -2.25 -21.46
CA THR A 98 18.96 -2.52 -22.10
C THR A 98 18.83 -2.56 -23.62
N ILE A 99 19.86 -2.06 -24.32
CA ILE A 99 19.99 -2.20 -25.78
C ILE A 99 21.36 -2.79 -26.10
N GLU A 100 21.40 -4.02 -26.62
CA GLU A 100 22.62 -4.71 -27.02
C GLU A 100 22.84 -4.60 -28.54
N LEU A 101 23.94 -3.99 -28.96
CA LEU A 101 24.35 -3.93 -30.35
C LEU A 101 25.11 -5.18 -30.78
N ASN A 102 24.67 -5.78 -31.87
CA ASN A 102 25.26 -6.97 -32.45
C ASN A 102 25.95 -6.64 -33.78
N SER A 103 27.26 -6.93 -33.84
CA SER A 103 28.07 -6.64 -35.02
C SER A 103 27.71 -7.53 -36.23
N PRO A 104 27.77 -7.00 -37.47
CA PRO A 104 27.48 -7.75 -38.67
C PRO A 104 28.38 -9.00 -38.82
N THR A 105 27.81 -10.08 -39.35
CA THR A 105 28.57 -11.30 -39.68
C THR A 105 28.67 -11.53 -41.19
N GLY A 106 29.70 -12.24 -41.64
CA GLY A 106 29.78 -12.75 -43.01
C GLY A 106 29.96 -11.70 -44.13
N GLY A 107 30.51 -10.52 -43.82
CA GLY A 107 30.70 -9.43 -44.79
C GLY A 107 29.43 -8.62 -45.06
N SER A 108 28.42 -8.75 -44.20
CA SER A 108 27.27 -7.84 -44.15
C SER A 108 27.66 -6.50 -43.54
N ASN A 109 26.87 -5.48 -43.85
CA ASN A 109 26.93 -4.15 -43.23
C ASN A 109 25.73 -3.86 -42.31
N GLU A 110 24.89 -4.87 -42.09
CA GLU A 110 23.69 -4.81 -41.27
C GLU A 110 24.03 -5.15 -39.82
N TRP A 111 23.83 -4.17 -38.94
CA TRP A 111 23.88 -4.31 -37.50
C TRP A 111 22.49 -4.70 -37.01
N SER A 112 22.43 -5.61 -36.04
CA SER A 112 21.20 -5.86 -35.30
C SER A 112 21.32 -5.31 -33.89
N TYR A 113 20.18 -5.11 -33.25
CA TYR A 113 20.12 -4.76 -31.83
C TYR A 113 18.94 -5.48 -31.18
N GLU A 114 19.14 -5.87 -29.93
CA GLU A 114 18.11 -6.40 -29.05
C GLU A 114 17.81 -5.35 -27.99
N VAL A 115 16.52 -5.09 -27.76
CA VAL A 115 16.01 -4.22 -26.71
C VAL A 115 15.33 -5.12 -25.71
N THR A 116 15.71 -5.00 -24.44
CA THR A 116 15.04 -5.68 -23.34
C THR A 116 14.57 -4.61 -22.37
N LEU A 117 13.28 -4.57 -22.07
CA LEU A 117 12.66 -3.75 -21.03
C LEU A 117 12.39 -4.67 -19.84
N GLN A 118 12.88 -4.28 -18.67
CA GLN A 118 12.91 -5.07 -17.44
C GLN A 118 12.12 -4.43 -16.30
N GLU A 119 11.99 -3.10 -16.31
CA GLU A 119 11.11 -2.33 -15.43
C GLU A 119 10.28 -1.37 -16.29
N ALA A 120 9.10 -0.99 -15.79
CA ALA A 120 8.22 -0.05 -16.48
C ALA A 120 8.81 1.37 -16.51
N LEU A 121 8.44 2.16 -17.52
CA LEU A 121 8.83 3.54 -17.72
C LEU A 121 7.62 4.44 -17.55
N ASP A 122 7.74 5.48 -16.72
CA ASP A 122 6.60 6.38 -16.48
C ASP A 122 6.08 7.03 -17.78
N HIS A 123 4.77 6.96 -17.98
CA HIS A 123 4.10 7.51 -19.16
C HIS A 123 3.64 8.96 -18.95
N PRO A 124 3.54 9.77 -20.02
CA PRO A 124 3.25 11.19 -19.89
C PRO A 124 1.75 11.53 -19.77
N VAL A 125 0.85 10.62 -20.14
CA VAL A 125 -0.60 10.86 -20.09
C VAL A 125 -1.22 9.98 -19.03
N PRO A 126 -1.70 10.58 -17.91
CA PRO A 126 -2.24 9.79 -16.84
C PRO A 126 -3.60 9.17 -17.18
N ASP A 127 -3.94 8.09 -16.49
CA ASP A 127 -5.21 7.35 -16.48
C ASP A 127 -5.59 6.68 -17.81
N VAL A 128 -4.61 6.40 -18.69
CA VAL A 128 -4.88 5.84 -20.02
C VAL A 128 -3.71 5.02 -20.55
N GLU A 129 -4.05 3.84 -21.10
CA GLU A 129 -3.20 3.12 -22.06
C GLU A 129 -2.62 4.04 -23.15
N ASP A 130 -1.33 4.39 -23.03
CA ASP A 130 -0.62 5.23 -23.97
C ASP A 130 0.64 4.55 -24.57
N ILE A 131 1.37 5.30 -25.41
CA ILE A 131 2.62 4.83 -26.00
C ILE A 131 3.70 5.89 -25.79
N LEU A 132 4.72 5.54 -25.00
CA LEU A 132 5.95 6.29 -24.86
C LEU A 132 6.93 5.98 -25.99
N SER A 133 7.11 6.93 -26.92
CA SER A 133 8.13 6.86 -27.96
C SER A 133 9.50 7.38 -27.49
N VAL A 134 10.47 6.49 -27.40
CA VAL A 134 11.84 6.75 -26.91
C VAL A 134 12.86 6.70 -28.06
N PRO A 135 13.46 7.84 -28.44
CA PRO A 135 14.57 7.90 -29.39
C PRO A 135 15.91 7.55 -28.73
N PHE A 136 16.73 6.72 -29.38
CA PHE A 136 18.12 6.46 -28.99
C PHE A 136 19.07 6.82 -30.12
N GLU A 137 20.13 7.55 -29.80
CA GLU A 137 21.09 8.04 -30.78
C GLU A 137 22.17 6.99 -31.05
N VAL A 138 22.31 6.61 -32.32
CA VAL A 138 23.44 5.83 -32.80
C VAL A 138 24.56 6.79 -33.13
N VAL A 139 25.66 6.70 -32.37
CA VAL A 139 26.82 7.57 -32.52
C VAL A 139 27.93 6.83 -33.23
N LEU A 140 28.39 7.40 -34.35
CA LEU A 140 29.47 6.87 -35.17
C LEU A 140 30.65 7.84 -35.13
N ASP A 141 31.81 7.37 -34.68
CA ASP A 141 33.04 8.16 -34.58
C ASP A 141 32.89 9.48 -33.80
N GLY A 142 31.99 9.49 -32.81
CA GLY A 142 31.71 10.64 -31.94
C GLY A 142 30.69 11.64 -32.47
N GLU A 143 30.02 11.36 -33.59
CA GLU A 143 28.93 12.17 -34.14
C GLU A 143 27.64 11.35 -34.21
N VAL A 144 26.49 11.97 -33.89
CA VAL A 144 25.17 11.33 -34.02
C VAL A 144 24.90 11.05 -35.50
N ALA A 145 24.68 9.78 -35.82
CA ALA A 145 24.56 9.31 -37.19
C ALA A 145 23.13 8.88 -37.55
N GLU A 146 22.37 8.36 -36.59
CA GLU A 146 20.97 7.92 -36.75
C GLU A 146 20.27 7.91 -35.39
N THR A 147 18.95 7.76 -35.40
CA THR A 147 18.15 7.50 -34.20
C THR A 147 17.32 6.23 -34.39
N ILE A 148 17.40 5.29 -33.45
CA ILE A 148 16.46 4.17 -33.37
C ILE A 148 15.28 4.56 -32.49
N GLN A 149 14.07 4.16 -32.87
CA GLN A 149 12.84 4.42 -32.10
C GLN A 149 12.40 3.13 -31.42
N ILE A 150 12.11 3.24 -30.12
CA ILE A 150 11.45 2.22 -29.32
C ILE A 150 10.15 2.83 -28.81
N ASP A 151 9.03 2.20 -29.15
CA ASP A 151 7.71 2.54 -28.62
C ASP A 151 7.42 1.55 -27.48
N VAL A 152 7.15 2.07 -26.29
CA VAL A 152 6.73 1.27 -25.13
C VAL A 152 5.25 1.56 -24.92
N THR A 153 4.42 0.52 -24.94
CA THR A 153 3.00 0.62 -24.61
C THR A 153 2.84 0.45 -23.12
N ASP A 154 2.14 1.41 -22.53
CA ASP A 154 1.77 1.44 -21.12
C ASP A 154 0.99 0.20 -20.70
N ASP A 155 0.94 -0.05 -19.39
CA ASP A 155 0.14 -1.08 -18.74
C ASP A 155 -0.62 -0.43 -17.58
N SER A 156 -1.54 0.47 -17.91
CA SER A 156 -2.34 1.23 -16.94
C SER A 156 -3.24 0.30 -16.08
N PRO A 157 -3.58 0.66 -14.84
CA PRO A 157 -4.31 -0.21 -13.94
C PRO A 157 -5.73 -0.45 -14.44
N THR A 158 -6.30 -1.59 -14.07
CA THR A 158 -7.67 -1.94 -14.41
C THR A 158 -8.42 -2.54 -13.23
N THR A 159 -9.74 -2.37 -13.22
CA THR A 159 -10.62 -2.93 -12.18
C THR A 159 -11.57 -3.97 -12.75
N GLU A 160 -11.85 -5.01 -11.97
CA GLU A 160 -12.86 -6.00 -12.32
C GLU A 160 -14.22 -5.70 -11.67
N THR A 161 -15.28 -6.32 -12.21
CA THR A 161 -16.61 -6.24 -11.62
C THR A 161 -16.66 -7.08 -10.35
N VAL A 162 -16.81 -6.43 -9.20
CA VAL A 162 -17.00 -7.10 -7.91
C VAL A 162 -18.46 -7.58 -7.78
N PRO A 163 -18.72 -8.85 -7.43
CA PRO A 163 -20.09 -9.33 -7.26
C PRO A 163 -20.80 -8.64 -6.09
N VAL A 164 -22.12 -8.46 -6.23
CA VAL A 164 -22.95 -7.94 -5.14
C VAL A 164 -23.01 -8.96 -4.00
N THR A 165 -22.81 -8.48 -2.77
CA THR A 165 -22.82 -9.31 -1.55
C THR A 165 -23.98 -8.92 -0.65
N SER A 166 -24.76 -9.91 -0.21
CA SER A 166 -25.81 -9.71 0.79
C SER A 166 -25.23 -9.81 2.20
N VAL A 167 -25.76 -9.01 3.12
CA VAL A 167 -25.35 -9.09 4.53
C VAL A 167 -25.84 -10.37 5.22
N GLU A 168 -25.03 -10.89 6.12
CA GLU A 168 -25.36 -11.99 7.03
C GLU A 168 -25.65 -11.45 8.44
N LEU A 169 -26.67 -12.00 9.11
CA LEU A 169 -27.19 -11.45 10.38
C LEU A 169 -26.30 -11.70 11.61
N GLU A 170 -25.27 -12.54 11.52
CA GLU A 170 -24.32 -12.83 12.60
C GLU A 170 -23.01 -13.31 11.98
N ASN A 171 -21.89 -12.57 12.16
CA ASN A 171 -20.49 -12.98 11.96
C ASN A 171 -19.55 -11.74 12.07
N MET A 172 -19.31 -11.22 13.28
CA MET A 172 -18.39 -10.09 13.49
C MET A 172 -17.35 -10.43 14.56
N PRO A 173 -16.07 -10.08 14.37
CA PRO A 173 -15.08 -10.14 15.44
C PRO A 173 -15.36 -9.11 16.53
N ASP A 174 -14.93 -9.39 17.76
CA ASP A 174 -14.97 -8.39 18.83
C ASP A 174 -13.97 -7.26 18.50
N VAL A 175 -14.37 -6.00 18.62
CA VAL A 175 -13.52 -4.85 18.30
C VAL A 175 -12.82 -4.34 19.56
N LEU A 176 -11.51 -4.09 19.48
CA LEU A 176 -10.74 -3.43 20.54
C LEU A 176 -10.68 -1.92 20.28
N LEU A 177 -11.19 -1.12 21.22
CA LEU A 177 -11.13 0.34 21.17
C LEU A 177 -10.54 0.93 22.45
N GLY A 178 -9.97 2.13 22.31
CA GLY A 178 -9.50 2.96 23.41
C GLY A 178 -8.02 2.80 23.72
N GLU A 179 -7.57 3.59 24.70
CA GLU A 179 -6.16 3.65 25.10
C GLU A 179 -5.78 2.48 26.02
N VAL A 180 -4.67 1.82 25.68
CA VAL A 180 -3.97 0.85 26.52
C VAL A 180 -2.63 1.45 26.95
N SER A 181 -2.50 1.77 28.23
CA SER A 181 -1.24 2.24 28.81
C SER A 181 -0.35 1.08 29.24
N PHE A 182 0.94 1.18 28.90
CA PHE A 182 1.96 0.19 29.24
C PHE A 182 2.93 0.67 30.33
N THR A 183 2.65 1.82 30.96
CA THR A 183 3.46 2.31 32.09
C THR A 183 3.40 1.35 33.29
N GLY A 184 4.52 1.20 34.00
CA GLY A 184 4.66 0.22 35.07
C GLY A 184 6.03 0.18 35.73
N SER A 185 6.39 -1.00 36.24
CA SER A 185 7.72 -1.29 36.78
C SER A 185 7.99 -2.79 36.76
N GLY A 186 9.24 -3.19 36.51
CA GLY A 186 9.70 -4.58 36.54
C GLY A 186 9.73 -5.22 35.15
N SER A 187 9.93 -6.54 35.09
CA SER A 187 9.95 -7.28 33.82
C SER A 187 9.01 -8.48 33.85
N ALA A 188 8.41 -8.82 32.71
CA ALA A 188 7.50 -9.96 32.57
C ALA A 188 7.71 -10.67 31.23
N GLN A 189 7.56 -12.00 31.21
CA GLN A 189 7.61 -12.78 29.96
C GLN A 189 6.45 -12.47 29.01
N ALA A 190 5.28 -12.14 29.59
CA ALA A 190 4.12 -11.62 28.88
C ALA A 190 3.43 -10.59 29.77
N LEU A 191 2.95 -9.51 29.16
CA LEU A 191 2.24 -8.43 29.82
C LEU A 191 0.81 -8.33 29.29
N GLU A 192 -0.17 -8.56 30.16
CA GLU A 192 -1.59 -8.44 29.84
C GLU A 192 -2.16 -7.08 30.28
N ARG A 193 -2.74 -6.33 29.34
CA ARG A 193 -3.40 -5.03 29.59
C ARG A 193 -4.60 -4.87 28.68
N SER A 194 -5.78 -4.64 29.27
CA SER A 194 -7.01 -4.29 28.53
C SER A 194 -7.35 -5.20 27.35
N GLY A 195 -7.01 -6.49 27.44
CA GLY A 195 -7.26 -7.47 26.37
C GLY A 195 -6.17 -7.55 25.30
N VAL A 196 -5.01 -6.92 25.53
CA VAL A 196 -3.78 -7.05 24.73
C VAL A 196 -2.73 -7.81 25.54
N THR A 197 -2.13 -8.81 24.90
CA THR A 197 -0.98 -9.57 25.36
C THR A 197 0.28 -9.04 24.70
N VAL A 198 1.25 -8.57 25.49
CA VAL A 198 2.54 -8.12 24.95
C VAL A 198 3.63 -9.12 25.29
N THR A 199 4.38 -9.54 24.28
CA THR A 199 5.58 -10.38 24.42
C THR A 199 6.79 -9.69 23.77
N ALA A 200 7.99 -10.19 24.07
CA ALA A 200 9.23 -9.60 23.58
C ALA A 200 10.13 -10.66 22.95
N LYS A 201 10.88 -10.25 21.93
CA LYS A 201 12.05 -11.00 21.43
C LYS A 201 13.30 -10.15 21.58
N GLY A 202 14.28 -10.66 22.30
CA GLY A 202 15.56 -10.00 22.55
C GLY A 202 16.71 -10.74 21.88
N PHE A 203 17.90 -10.14 21.90
CA PHE A 203 19.09 -10.73 21.30
C PHE A 203 19.55 -11.99 22.06
N ALA A 204 19.77 -13.06 21.31
CA ALA A 204 20.28 -14.32 21.87
C ALA A 204 21.71 -14.17 22.43
N ASN A 205 22.55 -13.32 21.82
CA ASN A 205 23.91 -12.98 22.24
C ASN A 205 24.47 -11.77 21.46
N ASP A 206 25.68 -11.32 21.80
CA ASP A 206 26.36 -10.17 21.18
C ASP A 206 26.94 -10.38 19.79
N TYR A 207 26.99 -11.62 19.28
CA TYR A 207 27.80 -11.95 18.12
C TYR A 207 26.99 -12.32 16.88
N ASN A 208 25.67 -12.47 16.98
CA ASN A 208 24.80 -12.86 15.88
C ASN A 208 23.53 -11.99 15.80
N THR A 209 22.72 -12.25 14.78
CA THR A 209 21.42 -11.58 14.58
C THR A 209 20.24 -12.45 15.03
N ASP A 210 20.47 -13.42 15.92
CA ASP A 210 19.42 -14.35 16.31
C ASP A 210 18.63 -13.77 17.49
N LEU A 211 17.30 -13.88 17.42
CA LEU A 211 16.38 -13.45 18.47
C LEU A 211 15.79 -14.65 19.21
N GLU A 212 15.62 -14.52 20.52
CA GLU A 212 14.95 -15.49 21.40
C GLU A 212 13.83 -14.80 22.18
N ASP A 213 12.87 -15.59 22.70
CA ASP A 213 11.82 -15.06 23.55
C ASP A 213 12.42 -14.47 24.82
N ASP A 214 12.11 -13.20 25.11
CA ASP A 214 12.60 -12.51 26.30
C ASP A 214 11.48 -11.78 27.06
N LYS A 215 11.85 -10.97 28.04
CA LYS A 215 10.89 -10.22 28.87
C LYS A 215 10.61 -8.86 28.27
N VAL A 216 9.36 -8.46 28.42
CA VAL A 216 8.94 -7.06 28.36
C VAL A 216 9.45 -6.35 29.61
N ASN A 217 10.26 -5.31 29.44
CA ASN A 217 10.67 -4.38 30.49
C ASN A 217 9.60 -3.31 30.67
N LEU A 218 9.22 -2.96 31.90
CA LEU A 218 8.25 -1.92 32.20
C LEU A 218 8.87 -0.82 33.06
N SER A 219 8.59 0.43 32.73
CA SER A 219 8.97 1.62 33.49
C SER A 219 7.86 2.67 33.51
N SER A 220 8.09 3.81 34.18
CA SER A 220 7.18 4.96 34.11
C SER A 220 7.06 5.55 32.70
N ASP A 221 8.03 5.27 31.83
CA ASP A 221 8.10 5.79 30.47
C ASP A 221 7.45 4.84 29.46
N GLY A 222 7.05 3.62 29.87
CA GLY A 222 6.41 2.64 28.99
C GLY A 222 7.10 1.29 29.05
N ILE A 223 7.18 0.62 27.90
CA ILE A 223 7.80 -0.70 27.74
C ILE A 223 8.88 -0.73 26.67
N GLY A 224 9.85 -1.59 26.92
CA GLY A 224 10.88 -2.03 25.97
C GLY A 224 11.18 -3.52 26.16
N VAL A 225 12.32 -3.98 25.68
CA VAL A 225 12.79 -5.36 25.84
C VAL A 225 13.83 -5.41 26.96
N ASP A 226 13.81 -6.49 27.74
CA ASP A 226 14.82 -6.80 28.78
C ASP A 226 15.68 -7.96 28.27
N SER A 227 16.56 -7.68 27.31
CA SER A 227 17.58 -8.60 26.81
C SER A 227 18.63 -8.86 27.90
N GLY A 228 18.32 -9.83 28.76
CA GLY A 228 19.07 -10.28 29.94
C GLY A 228 20.40 -9.59 30.28
N TYR A 229 20.47 -8.95 31.45
CA TYR A 229 21.69 -8.32 32.00
C TYR A 229 22.96 -9.22 31.97
N SER A 230 24.01 -8.75 31.29
CA SER A 230 25.37 -9.25 31.45
C SER A 230 25.96 -8.81 32.81
N GLY A 231 26.04 -9.72 33.78
CA GLY A 231 26.64 -9.46 35.08
C GLY A 231 28.09 -8.98 35.03
N PRO A 232 28.57 -8.19 36.02
CA PRO A 232 29.95 -7.75 36.05
C PRO A 232 30.85 -8.91 36.49
N TRP A 233 31.48 -9.62 35.54
CA TRP A 233 32.40 -10.72 35.83
C TRP A 233 33.79 -10.52 35.20
N TRP A 234 34.80 -10.80 36.01
CA TRP A 234 36.25 -10.79 35.76
C TRP A 234 36.79 -11.92 34.84
N TRP A 235 35.97 -12.47 33.95
CA TRP A 235 36.34 -13.51 32.97
C TRP A 235 35.45 -13.37 31.74
N PRO A 236 35.96 -13.44 30.48
CA PRO A 236 35.10 -13.36 29.30
C PRO A 236 34.02 -14.44 29.37
N ASN A 237 32.77 -14.01 29.46
CA ASN A 237 31.62 -14.91 29.36
C ASN A 237 31.15 -14.87 27.89
N PRO A 238 31.09 -16.01 27.18
CA PRO A 238 30.57 -16.04 25.81
C PRO A 238 29.07 -15.67 25.71
N ASP A 239 28.38 -15.55 26.86
CA ASP A 239 26.97 -15.14 26.98
C ASP A 239 26.84 -13.67 27.43
N GLU A 240 27.77 -12.79 27.00
CA GLU A 240 27.60 -11.34 27.14
C GLU A 240 26.51 -10.88 26.16
N HIS A 241 25.56 -10.08 26.66
CA HIS A 241 24.40 -9.49 25.93
C HIS A 241 24.58 -7.97 25.69
N GLY A 242 25.81 -7.46 25.79
CA GLY A 242 26.24 -6.20 25.16
C GLY A 242 25.33 -5.01 25.40
N HIS A 243 25.64 -4.23 26.46
CA HIS A 243 25.00 -2.93 26.75
C HIS A 243 23.49 -2.82 26.44
N PRO A 244 22.62 -3.76 26.89
CA PRO A 244 21.19 -3.62 26.66
C PRO A 244 20.73 -2.33 27.34
N LEU A 245 20.11 -1.44 26.58
CA LEU A 245 19.59 -0.21 27.12
C LEU A 245 18.30 -0.50 27.88
N GLU A 246 18.27 -0.11 29.15
CA GLU A 246 17.16 -0.49 30.02
C GLU A 246 15.86 0.19 29.53
N ASN A 247 14.84 -0.63 29.24
CA ASN A 247 13.51 -0.20 28.84
C ASN A 247 13.40 0.39 27.42
N GLU A 248 14.17 -0.15 26.46
CA GLU A 248 14.10 0.23 25.04
C GLU A 248 13.97 -1.00 24.14
N VAL A 249 13.52 -0.81 22.91
CA VAL A 249 13.65 -1.76 21.80
C VAL A 249 14.87 -1.32 21.00
N GLU A 250 15.91 -2.14 20.98
CA GLU A 250 17.21 -1.77 20.41
C GLU A 250 17.37 -2.27 18.96
N TYR A 251 18.11 -1.51 18.14
CA TYR A 251 18.66 -1.98 16.86
C TYR A 251 20.18 -2.19 16.93
N ARG A 252 20.66 -3.35 16.48
CA ARG A 252 22.08 -3.70 16.43
C ARG A 252 22.55 -3.92 15.00
N MET A 253 23.79 -3.52 14.74
CA MET A 253 24.54 -3.95 13.57
C MET A 253 25.67 -4.89 13.95
N THR A 254 25.75 -6.03 13.28
CA THR A 254 26.88 -6.95 13.43
C THR A 254 28.11 -6.44 12.68
N ASP A 255 29.28 -6.99 13.01
CA ASP A 255 30.54 -6.75 12.29
C ASP A 255 30.46 -7.04 10.78
N SER A 256 29.51 -7.87 10.34
CA SER A 256 29.27 -8.15 8.92
C SER A 256 28.40 -7.09 8.22
N GLY A 257 27.99 -6.03 8.93
CA GLY A 257 27.10 -4.98 8.44
C GLY A 257 25.63 -5.40 8.37
N LYS A 258 25.24 -6.51 9.02
CA LYS A 258 23.85 -6.97 9.04
C LYS A 258 23.15 -6.36 10.27
N GLY A 259 22.03 -5.68 10.02
CA GLY A 259 21.18 -5.15 11.05
C GLY A 259 20.16 -6.15 11.61
N VAL A 260 19.79 -5.98 12.87
CA VAL A 260 18.70 -6.72 13.54
C VAL A 260 18.11 -5.85 14.66
N SER A 261 16.79 -5.91 14.85
CA SER A 261 16.13 -5.25 15.98
C SER A 261 15.57 -6.27 16.95
N GLU A 262 15.47 -5.89 18.22
CA GLU A 262 14.54 -6.52 19.16
C GLU A 262 13.09 -6.27 18.73
N GLN A 263 12.15 -7.03 19.29
CA GLN A 263 10.74 -6.94 18.92
C GLN A 263 9.84 -6.83 20.14
N LEU A 264 8.90 -5.89 20.12
CA LEU A 264 7.69 -5.96 20.93
C LEU A 264 6.54 -6.45 20.06
N ILE A 265 5.84 -7.48 20.53
CA ILE A 265 4.72 -8.11 19.83
C ILE A 265 3.46 -7.93 20.68
N PHE A 266 2.48 -7.21 20.15
CA PHE A 266 1.18 -6.92 20.77
C PHE A 266 0.13 -7.80 20.09
N ASP A 267 -0.42 -8.77 20.82
CA ASP A 267 -1.46 -9.69 20.37
C ASP A 267 -2.81 -9.29 20.99
N LEU A 268 -3.84 -9.07 20.15
CA LEU A 268 -5.18 -8.65 20.55
C LEU A 268 -6.10 -9.85 20.85
N GLY A 269 -5.61 -11.08 20.67
CA GLY A 269 -6.32 -12.33 20.91
C GLY A 269 -7.38 -12.60 19.85
N ASP A 270 -8.63 -12.70 20.27
CA ASP A 270 -9.80 -12.86 19.40
C ASP A 270 -10.38 -11.53 18.89
N LYS A 271 -9.77 -10.41 19.28
CA LYS A 271 -10.24 -9.07 18.92
C LYS A 271 -9.48 -8.50 17.74
N VAL A 272 -10.11 -7.50 17.13
CA VAL A 272 -9.57 -6.76 15.98
C VAL A 272 -9.58 -5.27 16.30
N ALA A 273 -8.56 -4.55 15.87
CA ALA A 273 -8.59 -3.09 15.78
C ALA A 273 -8.42 -2.66 14.32
N TYR A 274 -9.02 -1.55 13.94
CA TYR A 274 -8.97 -1.02 12.55
C TYR A 274 -8.09 0.22 12.43
N GLY A 275 -7.55 0.69 13.55
CA GLY A 275 -6.53 1.72 13.57
C GLY A 275 -5.80 1.72 14.91
N ALA A 276 -4.62 2.33 14.91
CA ALA A 276 -3.83 2.52 16.10
C ALA A 276 -3.02 3.82 16.03
N SER A 277 -3.01 4.57 17.14
CA SER A 277 -2.06 5.64 17.39
C SER A 277 -1.12 5.21 18.51
N ILE A 278 0.19 5.33 18.31
CA ILE A 278 1.22 4.83 19.23
C ILE A 278 1.95 6.02 19.85
N GLU A 279 2.02 6.07 21.18
CA GLU A 279 2.79 7.07 21.91
C GLU A 279 4.16 6.51 22.29
N PHE A 280 5.23 7.14 21.82
CA PHE A 280 6.60 6.80 22.18
C PHE A 280 7.19 7.78 23.21
N SER A 281 7.97 7.29 24.18
CA SER A 281 8.57 8.16 25.23
C SER A 281 10.03 8.53 24.96
N LYS A 282 10.87 7.56 24.58
CA LYS A 282 12.32 7.78 24.40
C LYS A 282 12.75 8.14 22.98
N MET A 283 11.79 8.20 22.06
CA MET A 283 11.99 8.58 20.65
C MET A 283 12.56 9.99 20.43
N TYR A 284 12.40 10.92 21.40
CA TYR A 284 12.66 12.36 21.18
C TYR A 284 13.89 12.90 21.94
N GLY A 285 14.85 12.03 22.25
CA GLY A 285 16.02 12.31 23.11
C GLY A 285 17.09 13.24 22.50
N GLY A 286 17.04 13.51 21.20
CA GLY A 286 17.94 14.43 20.48
C GLY A 286 18.83 13.77 19.42
N GLU A 287 18.86 12.44 19.39
CA GLU A 287 19.40 11.65 18.28
C GLU A 287 18.27 11.26 17.30
N LEU A 288 18.66 10.84 16.09
CA LEU A 288 17.70 10.42 15.07
C LEU A 288 17.26 9.00 15.41
N GLU A 289 16.00 8.86 15.82
CA GLU A 289 15.39 7.57 16.07
C GLU A 289 14.53 7.19 14.87
N THR A 290 14.56 5.91 14.52
CA THR A 290 13.78 5.35 13.42
C THR A 290 13.26 3.98 13.83
N GLY A 291 12.07 3.65 13.38
CA GLY A 291 11.47 2.35 13.63
C GLY A 291 10.41 2.00 12.61
N VAL A 292 9.85 0.82 12.80
CA VAL A 292 8.80 0.27 11.93
C VAL A 292 7.79 -0.49 12.76
N ALA A 293 6.51 -0.26 12.47
CA ALA A 293 5.39 -0.98 13.03
C ALA A 293 4.75 -1.84 11.93
N ARG A 294 4.60 -3.14 12.20
CA ARG A 294 4.02 -4.14 11.29
C ARG A 294 2.70 -4.64 11.84
N PHE A 295 1.65 -4.60 11.04
CA PHE A 295 0.29 -4.96 11.41
C PHE A 295 -0.09 -6.27 10.74
N TYR A 296 -0.63 -7.20 11.52
CA TYR A 296 -0.99 -8.52 11.03
C TYR A 296 -2.46 -8.83 11.29
N ARG A 297 -3.01 -9.66 10.41
CA ARG A 297 -4.35 -10.23 10.52
C ARG A 297 -4.25 -11.72 10.28
N ASP A 298 -4.68 -12.54 11.23
CA ASP A 298 -4.63 -14.01 11.12
C ASP A 298 -3.22 -14.56 10.77
N GLY A 299 -2.16 -13.84 11.18
CA GLY A 299 -0.76 -14.17 10.91
C GLY A 299 -0.19 -13.71 9.57
N GLU A 300 -0.99 -13.04 8.73
CA GLU A 300 -0.54 -12.41 7.48
C GLU A 300 -0.21 -10.93 7.71
N LEU A 301 0.91 -10.45 7.16
CA LEU A 301 1.29 -9.03 7.22
C LEU A 301 0.35 -8.24 6.31
N ILE A 302 -0.39 -7.29 6.87
CA ILE A 302 -1.34 -6.46 6.11
C ILE A 302 -0.90 -5.00 5.96
N ALA A 303 -0.01 -4.50 6.81
CA ALA A 303 0.53 -3.15 6.67
C ALA A 303 1.87 -3.01 7.38
N GLU A 304 2.70 -2.11 6.87
CA GLU A 304 3.98 -1.71 7.45
C GLU A 304 4.04 -0.18 7.47
N GLN A 305 4.33 0.41 8.63
CA GLN A 305 4.44 1.86 8.80
C GLN A 305 5.79 2.20 9.43
N HIS A 306 6.62 2.92 8.68
CA HIS A 306 7.85 3.50 9.20
C HIS A 306 7.55 4.76 10.02
N PHE A 307 8.42 5.04 10.99
CA PHE A 307 8.35 6.25 11.80
C PHE A 307 9.73 6.74 12.22
N THR A 308 9.86 8.05 12.45
CA THR A 308 11.13 8.68 12.82
C THR A 308 10.95 9.84 13.82
N SER A 309 12.00 10.16 14.58
CA SER A 309 12.06 11.34 15.44
C SER A 309 12.33 12.64 14.68
N ASP A 310 12.61 12.56 13.37
CA ASP A 310 12.77 13.74 12.52
C ASP A 310 11.42 14.44 12.28
N ALA A 311 11.22 15.56 12.95
CA ALA A 311 10.03 16.40 12.82
C ALA A 311 9.84 17.02 11.41
N THR A 312 10.83 16.90 10.52
CA THR A 312 10.73 17.34 9.13
C THR A 312 10.39 16.20 8.16
N SER A 313 10.41 14.95 8.63
CA SER A 313 9.96 13.79 7.87
C SER A 313 8.44 13.73 7.77
N GLY A 314 7.92 13.12 6.69
CA GLY A 314 6.51 12.73 6.58
C GLY A 314 6.12 11.69 7.63
N ASP A 315 7.08 10.91 8.12
CA ASP A 315 6.88 9.80 9.05
C ASP A 315 7.15 10.20 10.50
N TYR A 316 6.93 11.46 10.87
CA TYR A 316 7.24 11.93 12.20
C TYR A 316 6.41 11.19 13.26
N ALA A 317 7.10 10.52 14.19
CA ALA A 317 6.50 9.62 15.16
C ALA A 317 5.48 10.29 16.11
N GLU A 318 5.51 11.62 16.27
CA GLU A 318 4.51 12.36 17.05
C GLU A 318 3.10 12.25 16.44
N TYR A 319 3.03 12.00 15.13
CA TYR A 319 1.79 11.86 14.38
C TYR A 319 1.52 10.42 13.95
N PHE A 320 2.15 9.43 14.60
CA PHE A 320 1.93 8.02 14.27
C PHE A 320 0.44 7.67 14.36
N ASN A 321 -0.12 7.27 13.22
CA ASN A 321 -1.47 6.77 13.12
C ASN A 321 -1.58 5.83 11.92
N VAL A 322 -2.15 4.66 12.14
CA VAL A 322 -2.48 3.70 11.07
C VAL A 322 -3.99 3.49 11.00
N GLN A 323 -4.49 3.18 9.80
CA GLN A 323 -5.87 2.79 9.60
C GLN A 323 -5.98 1.75 8.48
N GLU A 324 -6.39 0.54 8.84
CA GLU A 324 -6.41 -0.64 7.96
C GLU A 324 -7.75 -1.38 8.08
N GLY A 325 -8.02 -2.33 7.19
CA GLY A 325 -9.21 -3.20 7.25
C GLY A 325 -9.14 -4.30 8.33
N GLY A 326 -8.46 -3.99 9.43
CA GLY A 326 -8.47 -4.76 10.67
C GLY A 326 -7.20 -5.57 10.89
N PHE A 327 -6.58 -5.43 12.07
CA PHE A 327 -5.43 -6.22 12.53
C PHE A 327 -5.70 -6.81 13.92
N ASP A 328 -5.08 -7.94 14.21
CA ASP A 328 -5.10 -8.62 15.52
C ASP A 328 -3.70 -8.72 16.16
N GLN A 329 -2.65 -8.28 15.46
CA GLN A 329 -1.31 -8.20 16.03
C GLN A 329 -0.52 -6.99 15.49
N ILE A 330 0.30 -6.39 16.35
CA ILE A 330 1.31 -5.37 15.99
C ILE A 330 2.69 -5.89 16.39
N THR A 331 3.69 -5.75 15.53
CA THR A 331 5.11 -5.91 15.87
C THR A 331 5.82 -4.58 15.70
N ILE A 332 6.56 -4.14 16.72
CA ILE A 332 7.32 -2.89 16.70
C ILE A 332 8.81 -3.20 16.83
N GLU A 333 9.58 -2.63 15.92
CA GLU A 333 11.03 -2.77 15.77
C GLU A 333 11.67 -1.39 15.60
N ALA A 334 12.89 -1.24 16.07
CA ALA A 334 13.76 -0.13 15.71
C ALA A 334 14.41 -0.40 14.33
N THR A 335 14.86 0.65 13.64
CA THR A 335 15.55 0.54 12.35
C THR A 335 16.89 1.27 12.35
N ASP A 336 17.68 1.05 11.32
CA ASP A 336 18.98 1.71 11.19
C ASP A 336 18.85 3.21 10.90
N ASN A 337 19.32 4.05 11.83
CA ASN A 337 19.41 5.50 11.62
C ASN A 337 20.68 5.94 10.85
N GLY A 338 21.52 4.99 10.42
CA GLY A 338 22.76 5.25 9.69
C GLY A 338 23.94 5.62 10.58
N ASN A 339 23.79 5.58 11.91
CA ASN A 339 24.90 5.72 12.85
C ASN A 339 25.78 4.45 12.82
N ARG A 340 27.09 4.65 12.85
CA ARG A 340 28.11 3.60 12.65
C ARG A 340 29.26 3.67 13.64
N SER A 341 29.27 4.66 14.54
CA SER A 341 30.44 4.95 15.38
C SER A 341 30.18 4.71 16.86
N ASP A 342 30.14 3.45 17.31
CA ASP A 342 30.03 3.03 18.72
C ASP A 342 29.00 3.82 19.57
N SER A 343 27.99 4.36 18.90
CA SER A 343 27.06 5.40 19.33
C SER A 343 25.69 4.90 18.93
N ASP A 344 24.73 5.13 19.82
CA ASP A 344 23.34 4.69 19.72
C ASP A 344 22.83 4.59 18.28
N ASN A 345 22.41 3.38 17.91
CA ASN A 345 21.44 3.21 16.84
C ASN A 345 20.04 3.33 17.45
N SER A 346 18.99 3.11 16.66
CA SER A 346 17.69 3.49 17.13
C SER A 346 17.20 2.72 18.35
N ASP A 347 16.68 3.48 19.30
CA ASP A 347 16.13 3.02 20.57
C ASP A 347 14.74 3.63 20.80
N LEU A 348 13.78 2.80 21.21
CA LEU A 348 12.41 3.28 21.41
C LEU A 348 11.74 2.65 22.62
N THR A 349 10.85 3.42 23.24
CA THR A 349 9.99 2.96 24.33
C THR A 349 8.54 3.21 23.94
N VAL A 350 7.70 2.17 23.96
CA VAL A 350 6.27 2.28 23.70
C VAL A 350 5.53 2.57 24.99
N LYS A 351 4.85 3.71 25.08
CA LYS A 351 4.17 4.15 26.31
C LYS A 351 2.70 3.76 26.35
N SER A 352 2.00 3.96 25.24
CA SER A 352 0.58 3.65 25.08
C SER A 352 0.25 3.35 23.62
N ILE A 353 -0.83 2.61 23.40
CA ILE A 353 -1.47 2.45 22.09
C ILE A 353 -2.94 2.79 22.25
N THR A 354 -3.45 3.70 21.44
CA THR A 354 -4.88 3.98 21.32
C THR A 354 -5.42 3.25 20.11
N PHE A 355 -6.24 2.24 20.33
CA PHE A 355 -6.91 1.51 19.26
C PHE A 355 -8.18 2.24 18.83
N THR A 356 -8.33 2.41 17.52
CA THR A 356 -9.49 3.04 16.87
C THR A 356 -10.10 2.04 15.90
N GLY A 357 -11.29 2.36 15.38
CA GLY A 357 -11.92 1.52 14.38
C GLY A 357 -13.44 1.58 14.36
N ALA A 358 -14.03 0.45 13.95
CA ALA A 358 -15.47 0.22 13.91
C ALA A 358 -16.15 0.55 15.24
N ALA A 359 -17.42 0.95 15.19
CA ALA A 359 -18.21 1.29 16.36
C ALA A 359 -18.19 0.16 17.41
N ASP A 360 -18.20 0.49 18.70
CA ASP A 360 -18.39 -0.50 19.78
C ASP A 360 -19.83 -1.01 19.87
N GLU A 361 -20.72 -0.45 19.05
CA GLU A 361 -22.09 -0.92 18.90
C GLU A 361 -22.10 -2.31 18.26
N GLN A 362 -23.02 -3.17 18.70
CA GLN A 362 -23.16 -4.48 18.09
C GLN A 362 -23.80 -4.33 16.70
N ALA A 363 -23.05 -4.65 15.65
CA ALA A 363 -23.60 -4.75 14.30
C ALA A 363 -24.74 -5.80 14.25
N ILE A 364 -25.81 -5.47 13.54
CA ILE A 364 -26.97 -6.33 13.29
C ILE A 364 -26.79 -7.21 12.05
N ALA A 365 -25.84 -6.85 11.17
CA ALA A 365 -25.47 -7.62 10.01
C ALA A 365 -24.07 -7.23 9.53
N SER A 366 -23.39 -8.15 8.84
CA SER A 366 -22.07 -7.90 8.24
C SER A 366 -21.96 -8.50 6.84
N ALA A 367 -21.06 -7.96 6.03
CA ALA A 367 -20.62 -8.52 4.76
C ALA A 367 -19.12 -8.33 4.62
N ASN A 368 -18.48 -9.13 3.79
CA ASN A 368 -17.09 -8.92 3.40
C ASN A 368 -16.89 -9.39 1.96
N GLY A 369 -15.79 -8.97 1.37
CA GLY A 369 -15.40 -9.41 0.04
C GLY A 369 -14.00 -8.99 -0.30
N GLN A 370 -13.71 -9.11 -1.59
CA GLN A 370 -12.42 -8.88 -2.19
C GLN A 370 -12.58 -7.90 -3.34
N ILE A 371 -11.68 -6.92 -3.43
CA ILE A 371 -11.49 -6.10 -4.63
C ILE A 371 -10.43 -6.80 -5.48
N ASP A 372 -10.81 -7.12 -6.72
CA ASP A 372 -9.91 -7.66 -7.73
C ASP A 372 -9.55 -6.52 -8.69
N TYR A 373 -8.24 -6.30 -8.87
CA TYR A 373 -7.67 -5.28 -9.76
C TYR A 373 -6.36 -5.77 -10.35
N ASP A 374 -5.98 -5.15 -11.46
CA ASP A 374 -4.63 -5.19 -12.01
C ASP A 374 -3.99 -3.83 -11.77
N ALA A 375 -2.82 -3.81 -11.11
CA ALA A 375 -2.13 -2.58 -10.78
C ALA A 375 -1.22 -2.09 -11.90
N GLY A 376 -1.06 -2.83 -13.00
CA GLY A 376 -0.12 -2.44 -14.03
C GLY A 376 1.34 -2.67 -13.64
N ALA A 377 2.24 -2.63 -14.64
CA ALA A 377 3.64 -3.05 -14.51
C ALA A 377 4.47 -2.25 -13.48
N ASP A 378 4.03 -1.03 -13.16
CA ASP A 378 4.62 -0.16 -12.14
C ASP A 378 4.32 -0.62 -10.70
N GLY A 379 3.42 -1.59 -10.56
CA GLY A 379 2.96 -2.10 -9.27
C GLY A 379 1.94 -1.17 -8.61
N LEU A 380 1.38 -1.64 -7.50
CA LEU A 380 0.37 -0.85 -6.77
C LEU A 380 1.03 0.36 -6.08
N GLY A 381 0.55 1.55 -6.41
CA GLY A 381 0.80 2.77 -5.65
C GLY A 381 -0.17 2.90 -4.46
N GLU A 382 -1.47 3.03 -4.74
CA GLU A 382 -2.51 3.21 -3.73
C GLU A 382 -3.80 2.45 -4.07
N LEU A 383 -4.47 1.90 -3.05
CA LEU A 383 -5.85 1.40 -3.15
C LEU A 383 -6.68 2.06 -2.05
N GLY A 384 -7.70 2.83 -2.43
CA GLY A 384 -8.50 3.61 -1.49
C GLY A 384 -10.00 3.66 -1.81
N LEU A 385 -10.83 3.88 -0.79
CA LEU A 385 -12.25 4.16 -0.94
C LEU A 385 -12.47 5.60 -1.40
N LEU A 386 -13.49 5.79 -2.24
CA LEU A 386 -13.95 7.11 -2.66
C LEU A 386 -15.21 7.52 -1.89
N SER A 387 -15.52 8.82 -1.91
CA SER A 387 -16.73 9.35 -1.28
C SER A 387 -18.00 8.78 -1.91
N PHE A 388 -19.00 8.52 -1.09
CA PHE A 388 -20.31 8.02 -1.51
C PHE A 388 -21.31 9.17 -1.70
N ASP A 389 -21.96 9.24 -2.86
CA ASP A 389 -23.01 10.23 -3.14
C ASP A 389 -24.32 9.52 -3.52
N SER A 390 -25.05 9.05 -2.52
CA SER A 390 -26.37 8.44 -2.70
C SER A 390 -27.31 8.80 -1.53
N ASP A 391 -28.60 8.87 -1.82
CA ASP A 391 -29.63 9.17 -0.82
C ASP A 391 -30.04 7.88 -0.09
N LEU A 392 -29.40 7.64 1.06
CA LEU A 392 -29.72 6.52 1.94
C LEU A 392 -30.47 7.02 3.20
N TYR A 393 -31.41 6.21 3.68
CA TYR A 393 -32.20 6.51 4.88
C TYR A 393 -32.18 5.32 5.85
N ASN A 394 -32.11 5.59 7.15
CA ASN A 394 -32.30 4.55 8.17
C ASN A 394 -33.76 4.07 8.18
N GLY A 395 -34.03 3.00 8.92
CA GLY A 395 -35.37 2.41 8.99
C GLY A 395 -36.45 3.34 9.57
N GLU A 396 -36.06 4.41 10.25
CA GLU A 396 -36.97 5.45 10.76
C GLU A 396 -37.24 6.56 9.73
N GLY A 397 -36.56 6.56 8.59
CA GLY A 397 -36.68 7.55 7.53
C GLY A 397 -35.85 8.81 7.73
N GLN A 398 -34.82 8.75 8.58
CA GLN A 398 -33.81 9.80 8.72
C GLN A 398 -32.71 9.58 7.69
N ARG A 399 -32.19 10.67 7.12
CA ARG A 399 -31.11 10.60 6.12
C ARG A 399 -29.84 10.07 6.77
N ILE A 400 -29.08 9.28 6.01
CA ILE A 400 -27.73 8.85 6.38
C ILE A 400 -26.74 9.67 5.56
N ASN A 401 -25.82 10.36 6.23
CA ASN A 401 -24.69 11.03 5.62
C ASN A 401 -23.49 10.09 5.66
N VAL A 402 -22.88 9.84 4.51
CA VAL A 402 -21.70 8.98 4.42
C VAL A 402 -20.48 9.87 4.30
N GLU A 403 -19.52 9.67 5.20
CA GLU A 403 -18.25 10.38 5.22
C GLU A 403 -17.09 9.41 5.05
N LEU A 404 -16.07 9.88 4.33
CA LEU A 404 -14.80 9.20 4.20
C LEU A 404 -13.90 9.63 5.38
N ASP A 405 -13.37 8.65 6.11
CA ASP A 405 -12.47 8.83 7.25
C ASP A 405 -11.12 8.17 6.92
N GLY A 406 -10.15 8.98 6.47
CA GLY A 406 -8.93 8.46 5.82
C GLY A 406 -9.23 7.85 4.44
N ALA A 407 -8.30 7.09 3.86
CA ALA A 407 -8.55 6.41 2.57
C ALA A 407 -9.32 5.08 2.72
N ASN A 408 -9.32 4.51 3.92
CA ASN A 408 -9.63 3.09 4.13
C ASN A 408 -10.95 2.84 4.89
N ARG A 409 -11.74 3.89 5.17
CA ARG A 409 -13.01 3.75 5.91
C ARG A 409 -14.08 4.73 5.44
N LEU A 410 -15.29 4.20 5.24
CA LEU A 410 -16.50 5.01 5.11
C LEU A 410 -17.40 4.80 6.33
N ILE A 411 -17.98 5.89 6.82
CA ILE A 411 -18.90 5.88 7.96
C ILE A 411 -20.23 6.49 7.53
N GLY A 412 -21.31 5.71 7.59
CA GLY A 412 -22.67 6.21 7.41
C GLY A 412 -23.26 6.64 8.74
N ARG A 413 -23.46 7.95 8.97
CA ARG A 413 -24.08 8.50 10.19
C ARG A 413 -25.49 9.00 9.96
N VAL A 414 -26.37 8.81 10.93
CA VAL A 414 -27.72 9.37 10.88
C VAL A 414 -27.65 10.90 11.02
N GLU A 415 -28.31 11.61 10.10
CA GLU A 415 -28.26 13.07 10.04
C GLU A 415 -28.80 13.69 11.35
N GLY A 416 -27.97 14.49 12.00
CA GLY A 416 -28.32 15.20 13.23
C GLY A 416 -28.14 14.39 14.52
N SER A 417 -27.52 13.20 14.46
CA SER A 417 -27.05 12.43 15.61
C SER A 417 -25.61 11.92 15.41
N ASP A 418 -25.03 11.36 16.48
CA ASP A 418 -23.73 10.67 16.41
C ASP A 418 -23.89 9.16 16.10
N GLU A 419 -25.13 8.70 15.87
CA GLU A 419 -25.44 7.29 15.64
C GLU A 419 -24.93 6.85 14.27
N ILE A 420 -24.29 5.68 14.25
CA ILE A 420 -23.76 5.07 13.04
C ILE A 420 -24.81 4.09 12.50
N ALA A 421 -25.07 4.15 11.20
CA ALA A 421 -25.95 3.24 10.49
C ALA A 421 -25.16 2.07 9.89
N PHE A 422 -23.98 2.34 9.33
CA PHE A 422 -23.07 1.34 8.79
C PHE A 422 -21.63 1.88 8.69
N GLU A 423 -20.68 0.97 8.48
CA GLU A 423 -19.29 1.24 8.15
C GLU A 423 -18.79 0.33 7.04
N VAL A 424 -17.85 0.82 6.24
CA VAL A 424 -17.04 0.05 5.27
C VAL A 424 -15.58 0.24 5.66
N LEU A 425 -14.82 -0.86 5.69
CA LEU A 425 -13.41 -0.88 6.03
C LEU A 425 -12.66 -1.61 4.91
N LEU A 426 -11.55 -1.05 4.44
CA LEU A 426 -10.73 -1.58 3.35
C LEU A 426 -9.33 -1.90 3.89
N THR A 427 -8.79 -3.06 3.53
CA THR A 427 -7.38 -3.42 3.68
C THR A 427 -6.70 -3.22 2.32
N PRO A 428 -5.96 -2.12 2.10
CA PRO A 428 -5.39 -1.81 0.79
C PRO A 428 -4.42 -2.87 0.27
N SER A 429 -3.57 -3.39 1.15
CA SER A 429 -2.49 -4.33 0.81
C SER A 429 -2.96 -5.62 0.15
N ASN A 430 -4.21 -6.01 0.38
CA ASN A 430 -4.77 -7.22 -0.19
C ASN A 430 -6.17 -7.03 -0.76
N GLY A 431 -6.70 -5.81 -0.87
CA GLY A 431 -8.03 -5.52 -1.43
C GLY A 431 -9.24 -6.08 -0.66
N LYS A 432 -9.04 -6.66 0.53
CA LYS A 432 -10.16 -7.16 1.34
C LYS A 432 -10.99 -6.00 1.88
N TRP A 433 -12.31 -6.11 1.83
CA TRP A 433 -13.21 -5.15 2.46
C TRP A 433 -14.18 -5.82 3.42
N GLU A 434 -14.59 -5.09 4.46
CA GLU A 434 -15.55 -5.49 5.48
C GLU A 434 -16.63 -4.41 5.61
N PHE A 435 -17.88 -4.83 5.76
CA PHE A 435 -19.04 -3.97 5.95
C PHE A 435 -19.78 -4.37 7.22
N TYR A 436 -20.06 -3.39 8.06
CA TYR A 436 -20.81 -3.56 9.30
C TYR A 436 -22.03 -2.67 9.30
N GLN A 437 -23.19 -3.27 9.56
CA GLN A 437 -24.45 -2.55 9.63
C GLN A 437 -24.97 -2.54 11.06
N TYR A 438 -25.29 -1.36 11.59
CA TYR A 438 -25.78 -1.17 12.96
C TYR A 438 -27.27 -0.84 13.01
N GLN A 439 -27.81 -0.26 11.92
CA GLN A 439 -29.24 0.03 11.78
C GLN A 439 -29.77 -0.53 10.47
N THR A 440 -31.00 -1.04 10.48
CA THR A 440 -31.70 -1.34 9.22
C THR A 440 -31.85 -0.07 8.40
N VAL A 441 -31.74 -0.18 7.08
CA VAL A 441 -31.95 0.94 6.16
C VAL A 441 -33.30 0.78 5.45
N GLN A 442 -33.83 1.86 4.88
CA GLN A 442 -34.90 1.72 3.89
C GLN A 442 -34.35 1.04 2.65
N GLU A 443 -35.20 0.30 1.94
CA GLU A 443 -34.86 -0.32 0.66
C GLU A 443 -34.25 0.74 -0.28
N PRO A 444 -32.96 0.60 -0.68
CA PRO A 444 -32.30 1.56 -1.56
C PRO A 444 -33.10 1.73 -2.85
N THR A 445 -33.20 2.96 -3.34
CA THR A 445 -33.93 3.22 -4.59
C THR A 445 -33.21 2.59 -5.77
N GLY A 446 -33.88 1.73 -6.53
CA GLY A 446 -33.30 1.09 -7.71
C GLY A 446 -33.37 -0.42 -7.62
N ASP A 447 -32.20 -1.07 -7.65
CA ASP A 447 -32.00 -2.51 -7.55
C ASP A 447 -31.88 -3.02 -6.10
N GLY A 448 -32.00 -2.12 -5.12
CA GLY A 448 -31.89 -2.45 -3.69
C GLY A 448 -30.45 -2.60 -3.19
N VAL A 449 -29.47 -2.23 -4.01
CA VAL A 449 -28.04 -2.33 -3.70
C VAL A 449 -27.50 -0.96 -3.28
N VAL A 450 -26.58 -0.96 -2.32
CA VAL A 450 -25.75 0.19 -1.96
C VAL A 450 -24.40 0.00 -2.65
N GLU A 451 -24.09 0.86 -3.62
CA GLU A 451 -22.82 0.81 -4.37
C GLU A 451 -21.76 1.68 -3.68
N PHE A 452 -20.58 1.11 -3.45
CA PHE A 452 -19.40 1.80 -2.97
C PHE A 452 -18.35 1.83 -4.07
N THR A 453 -17.63 2.94 -4.18
CA THR A 453 -16.60 3.17 -5.20
C THR A 453 -15.21 3.17 -4.58
N TYR A 454 -14.23 2.70 -5.33
CA TYR A 454 -12.82 2.69 -4.95
C TYR A 454 -11.96 3.13 -6.13
N GLN A 455 -10.73 3.52 -5.84
CA GLN A 455 -9.70 3.88 -6.83
C GLN A 455 -8.46 3.01 -6.60
N VAL A 456 -7.91 2.49 -7.69
CA VAL A 456 -6.57 1.90 -7.77
C VAL A 456 -5.70 2.94 -8.46
N GLU A 457 -4.53 3.22 -7.89
CA GLU A 457 -3.46 4.04 -8.45
C GLU A 457 -2.20 3.18 -8.53
N ASP A 458 -1.50 3.20 -9.66
CA ASP A 458 -0.25 2.47 -9.83
C ASP A 458 0.99 3.30 -9.42
N GLY A 459 2.18 2.81 -9.72
CA GLY A 459 3.45 3.42 -9.30
C GLY A 459 3.81 4.74 -10.00
N ASP A 460 3.23 5.05 -11.16
CA ASP A 460 3.51 6.28 -11.91
C ASP A 460 2.36 7.31 -11.86
N GLY A 461 1.21 6.90 -11.32
CA GLY A 461 0.09 7.76 -10.95
C GLY A 461 -1.15 7.59 -11.83
N ASP A 462 -1.17 6.56 -12.67
CA ASP A 462 -2.30 6.15 -13.46
C ASP A 462 -3.41 5.55 -12.58
N THR A 463 -4.67 5.87 -12.86
CA THR A 463 -5.79 5.44 -12.00
C THR A 463 -6.89 4.66 -12.72
N ALA A 464 -7.50 3.74 -11.96
CA ALA A 464 -8.71 3.02 -12.35
C ALA A 464 -9.76 3.07 -11.24
N ILE A 465 -11.01 3.37 -11.60
CA ILE A 465 -12.13 3.44 -10.67
C ILE A 465 -13.00 2.18 -10.82
N GLY A 466 -13.30 1.54 -9.69
CA GLY A 466 -14.22 0.42 -9.64
C GLY A 466 -15.33 0.62 -8.61
N SER A 467 -16.23 -0.36 -8.52
CA SER A 467 -17.28 -0.38 -7.50
C SER A 467 -17.58 -1.80 -7.01
N PHE A 468 -18.15 -1.87 -5.80
CA PHE A 468 -18.74 -3.08 -5.25
C PHE A 468 -20.10 -2.76 -4.62
N GLY A 469 -21.00 -3.73 -4.65
CA GLY A 469 -22.38 -3.55 -4.20
C GLY A 469 -22.72 -4.38 -2.98
N ILE A 470 -23.50 -3.81 -2.07
CA ILE A 470 -24.01 -4.49 -0.88
C ILE A 470 -25.54 -4.48 -0.88
N GLU A 471 -26.17 -5.63 -0.65
CA GLU A 471 -27.59 -5.71 -0.30
C GLU A 471 -27.73 -5.60 1.22
N PRO A 472 -28.15 -4.44 1.77
CA PRO A 472 -28.20 -4.23 3.20
C PRO A 472 -29.41 -4.91 3.84
N ALA A 473 -29.40 -5.05 5.16
CA ALA A 473 -30.60 -5.42 5.91
C ALA A 473 -31.59 -4.24 5.87
N THR A 474 -32.76 -4.48 5.24
CA THR A 474 -33.76 -3.44 5.01
C THR A 474 -34.99 -3.58 5.91
N VAL A 475 -35.65 -2.46 6.16
CA VAL A 475 -37.08 -2.45 6.48
C VAL A 475 -37.86 -2.13 5.21
N SER A 476 -38.90 -2.93 4.92
CA SER A 476 -39.79 -2.64 3.80
C SER A 476 -40.42 -1.25 4.01
N ALA A 477 -40.27 -0.38 3.01
CA ALA A 477 -40.81 0.97 3.03
C ALA A 477 -42.36 0.91 2.99
N GLY A 478 -42.97 0.81 4.17
CA GLY A 478 -44.39 1.10 4.41
C GLY A 478 -45.32 -0.12 4.45
N VAL A 479 -45.66 -0.55 5.67
CA VAL A 479 -47.09 -0.66 6.02
C VAL A 479 -47.47 0.68 6.65
N SER A 480 -47.95 1.62 5.83
CA SER A 480 -48.72 2.74 6.35
C SER A 480 -50.04 2.16 6.85
N ILE A 481 -50.19 1.99 8.17
CA ILE A 481 -51.53 1.89 8.74
C ILE A 481 -52.09 3.31 8.66
N GLU A 482 -52.69 3.66 7.51
CA GLU A 482 -53.63 4.77 7.48
C GLU A 482 -54.63 4.50 8.61
N SER A 483 -54.73 5.43 9.55
CA SER A 483 -55.73 5.36 10.58
C SER A 483 -57.10 5.25 9.90
N VAL A 484 -57.68 4.05 9.89
CA VAL A 484 -59.05 3.85 9.46
C VAL A 484 -59.91 4.58 10.48
N SER A 485 -60.22 5.85 10.21
CA SER A 485 -61.32 6.53 10.89
C SER A 485 -62.60 5.89 10.40
N ALA A 486 -63.06 4.86 11.13
CA ALA A 486 -64.39 4.32 10.95
C ALA A 486 -65.41 5.42 11.29
N VAL A 487 -65.96 6.06 10.27
CA VAL A 487 -67.19 6.83 10.40
C VAL A 487 -68.30 5.82 10.66
N THR A 488 -68.78 5.76 11.90
CA THR A 488 -69.93 4.95 12.27
C THR A 488 -71.21 5.73 11.93
N GLU A 489 -71.72 5.56 10.72
CA GLU A 489 -73.16 5.72 10.51
C GLU A 489 -73.84 4.36 10.62
N SER A 490 -74.67 4.24 11.65
CA SER A 490 -75.53 3.10 12.01
C SER A 490 -74.78 1.86 12.54
N GLY A 491 -74.99 1.61 13.84
CA GLY A 491 -74.29 0.57 14.58
C GLY A 491 -74.56 -0.84 14.09
N VAL A 492 -73.47 -1.60 13.91
CA VAL A 492 -73.36 -3.05 14.11
C VAL A 492 -71.92 -3.32 14.58
N ASP A 493 -71.78 -4.26 15.53
CA ASP A 493 -70.59 -4.59 16.31
C ASP A 493 -69.25 -4.63 15.54
N ALA A 494 -68.26 -3.88 16.04
CA ALA A 494 -66.87 -3.98 15.67
C ALA A 494 -66.17 -5.04 16.55
N ILE A 495 -66.02 -6.26 16.04
CA ILE A 495 -65.04 -7.25 16.53
C ILE A 495 -64.52 -8.19 15.42
N ASP A 496 -65.15 -8.23 14.23
CA ASP A 496 -64.83 -9.25 13.21
C ASP A 496 -63.96 -8.76 12.03
N ALA A 497 -63.48 -7.52 12.05
CA ALA A 497 -62.68 -6.96 10.94
C ALA A 497 -61.15 -6.97 11.16
N VAL A 498 -60.67 -7.29 12.36
CA VAL A 498 -59.22 -7.24 12.69
C VAL A 498 -58.50 -8.57 12.44
N TRP A 499 -59.23 -9.68 12.25
CA TRP A 499 -58.64 -11.01 12.04
C TRP A 499 -58.45 -11.40 10.57
N GLY A 500 -58.91 -10.59 9.62
CA GLY A 500 -58.89 -10.92 8.19
C GLY A 500 -57.59 -10.57 7.44
N VAL A 501 -56.71 -9.75 8.02
CA VAL A 501 -55.50 -9.25 7.33
C VAL A 501 -54.20 -9.91 7.81
N LEU A 502 -54.24 -10.67 8.91
CA LEU A 502 -53.06 -11.35 9.46
C LEU A 502 -52.99 -12.82 9.03
N MET A 503 -52.96 -13.08 7.72
CA MET A 503 -52.49 -14.36 7.18
C MET A 503 -51.65 -14.11 5.93
N MET A 504 -50.39 -13.74 6.12
CA MET A 504 -49.32 -14.07 5.18
C MET A 504 -48.42 -15.14 5.84
N PRO A 505 -47.91 -16.16 5.12
CA PRO A 505 -47.48 -17.39 5.76
C PRO A 505 -46.10 -17.38 6.43
N ASN A 506 -45.30 -16.30 6.37
CA ASN A 506 -43.88 -16.34 6.77
C ASN A 506 -43.41 -15.11 7.56
N LEU A 507 -44.10 -14.72 8.64
CA LEU A 507 -43.57 -13.72 9.55
C LEU A 507 -43.74 -14.19 11.01
N VAL A 508 -42.64 -14.61 11.62
CA VAL A 508 -42.55 -14.87 13.06
C VAL A 508 -41.78 -13.70 13.67
N LEU A 509 -42.50 -12.75 14.27
CA LEU A 509 -41.91 -11.73 15.12
C LEU A 509 -41.99 -12.17 16.59
N PRO A 510 -40.96 -11.93 17.42
CA PRO A 510 -41.00 -12.24 18.85
C PRO A 510 -41.98 -11.31 19.57
N VAL A 511 -42.92 -11.91 20.29
CA VAL A 511 -43.95 -11.22 21.08
C VAL A 511 -43.33 -10.71 22.38
N SER A 512 -42.84 -9.47 22.41
CA SER A 512 -42.48 -8.81 23.68
C SER A 512 -42.79 -7.32 23.80
N LEU A 513 -43.30 -6.63 22.77
CA LEU A 513 -43.76 -5.24 22.88
C LEU A 513 -45.24 -5.10 22.51
N LEU A 514 -46.15 -5.34 23.47
CA LEU A 514 -47.50 -4.82 23.32
C LEU A 514 -48.24 -4.60 24.64
N ILE A 515 -47.63 -3.97 25.63
CA ILE A 515 -48.39 -3.35 26.74
C ILE A 515 -47.59 -2.16 27.25
N ASP A 516 -47.98 -0.93 26.90
CA ASP A 516 -48.34 0.11 27.88
C ASP A 516 -48.67 1.44 27.18
N SER A 517 -49.93 1.64 26.78
CA SER A 517 -50.55 2.98 26.83
C SER A 517 -52.05 2.91 26.57
N MET A 518 -52.83 2.48 27.57
CA MET A 518 -54.28 2.76 27.61
C MET A 518 -54.76 2.82 29.06
N ARG A 519 -54.48 3.94 29.73
CA ARG A 519 -55.24 4.37 30.90
C ARG A 519 -56.26 5.42 30.48
N VAL A 520 -57.49 4.99 30.17
CA VAL A 520 -58.65 5.88 30.12
C VAL A 520 -59.43 5.69 31.42
N ARG A 521 -59.61 6.80 32.16
CA ARG A 521 -60.46 6.88 33.36
C ARG A 521 -61.93 6.70 32.98
N LEU A 522 -62.66 5.91 33.77
CA LEU A 522 -64.09 6.06 33.98
C LEU A 522 -64.33 6.85 35.28
#